data_AF-A0A926RA09-F1
#
_entry.id   AF-A0A926RA09-F1
#
_cell.length_a   1.000
_cell.length_b   1.000
_cell.length_c   1.000
_cell.angle_alpha   90.00
_cell.angle_beta   90.00
_cell.angle_gamma   90.00
#
_symmetry.space_group_name_H-M   'P 1'
#
loop_
_entity.id
_entity.type
_entity.pdbx_description
1 polymer ?
#
loop_
_entity_poly.entity_id
_entity_poly.type
_entity_poly.pdbx_seq_one_letter_code
_entity_poly.pdbx_strand_id
1 'polypeptide(L)' 'ASIVNIFMQSPALYYGISILGVLIFVGLTAYDTQKIKNMYMAYDSAEVAAKKAIMGALTLYLDFINLFIMLLRLFGQRR' A
#
# COMPACT_ATOMS: atom_id res chain seq x y z
N ALA A 1 -14.91 10.55 -6.45
CA ALA A 1 -13.97 11.45 -7.15
C ALA A 1 -13.20 12.22 -6.07
N SER A 2 -11.86 12.24 -6.12
CA SER A 2 -11.04 12.93 -5.12
C SER A 2 -11.22 14.45 -5.20
N ILE A 3 -11.23 15.13 -4.05
CA ILE A 3 -11.35 16.60 -3.92
C ILE A 3 -10.27 17.34 -4.74
N VAL A 4 -9.13 16.69 -4.95
CA VAL A 4 -8.00 17.19 -5.73
C VAL A 4 -8.35 17.39 -7.23
N ASN A 5 -9.26 16.57 -7.78
CA ASN A 5 -9.63 16.63 -9.19
C ASN A 5 -10.50 17.85 -9.55
N ILE A 6 -11.08 18.53 -8.56
CA ILE A 6 -11.95 19.70 -8.77
C ILE A 6 -11.11 20.97 -9.02
N PHE A 7 -9.85 21.01 -8.55
CA PHE A 7 -8.97 22.19 -8.64
C PHE A 7 -7.80 22.02 -9.62
N MET A 8 -7.55 20.81 -10.14
CA MET A 8 -6.37 20.52 -10.97
C MET A 8 -6.77 20.15 -12.40
N GLN A 9 -6.76 21.15 -13.29
CA GLN A 9 -7.02 20.99 -14.73
C GLN A 9 -5.81 20.50 -15.54
N SER A 10 -4.62 20.39 -14.93
CA SER A 10 -3.38 20.04 -15.65
C SER A 10 -3.08 18.53 -15.63
N PRO A 11 -2.99 17.87 -16.80
CA PRO A 11 -2.60 16.47 -16.92
C PRO A 11 -1.23 16.17 -16.30
N ALA A 12 -0.27 17.09 -16.39
CA ALA A 12 1.09 16.89 -15.87
C ALA A 12 1.11 16.79 -14.33
N LEU A 13 0.36 17.67 -13.65
CA LEU A 13 0.27 17.63 -12.19
C LEU A 13 -0.47 16.38 -11.70
N TYR A 14 -1.47 15.90 -12.44
CA TYR A 14 -2.16 14.65 -12.15
C TYR A 14 -1.19 13.45 -12.15
N TYR A 15 -0.32 13.35 -13.17
CA TYR A 15 0.68 12.28 -13.24
C TYR A 15 1.71 12.39 -12.11
N GLY A 16 2.18 13.61 -11.79
CA GLY A 16 3.11 13.85 -10.68
C GLY A 16 2.57 13.40 -9.32
N ILE A 17 1.31 13.76 -9.01
CA ILE A 17 0.64 13.34 -7.77
C ILE A 17 0.42 11.82 -7.75
N SER A 18 0.07 11.22 -8.88
CA SER A 18 -0.15 9.77 -8.97
C SER A 18 1.14 8.98 -8.69
N ILE A 19 2.27 9.43 -9.25
CA ILE A 19 3.59 8.82 -8.99
C ILE A 19 3.98 8.99 -7.52
N LEU A 20 3.82 10.19 -6.96
CA LEU A 20 4.09 10.44 -5.54
C LEU A 20 3.25 9.54 -4.63
N GLY A 21 1.96 9.40 -4.94
CA GLY A 21 1.07 8.49 -4.23
C GLY A 21 1.61 7.06 -4.22
N VAL A 22 2.01 6.53 -5.38
CA VAL A 22 2.59 5.18 -5.47
C VAL A 22 3.86 5.06 -4.63
N LEU A 23 4.78 6.02 -4.72
CA LEU A 23 6.03 5.99 -3.96
C LEU A 23 5.79 5.99 -2.44
N ILE A 24 4.86 6.82 -1.95
CA ILE A 24 4.48 6.84 -0.54
C ILE A 24 3.91 5.49 -0.13
N PHE A 25 2.98 4.94 -0.92
CA PHE A 25 2.31 3.69 -0.59
C PHE A 25 3.28 2.51 -0.58
N VAL A 26 4.20 2.44 -1.56
CA VAL A 26 5.28 1.46 -1.58
C VAL A 26 6.17 1.58 -0.34
N GLY A 27 6.51 2.80 0.07
CA GLY A 27 7.28 3.05 1.29
C GLY A 27 6.56 2.57 2.55
N LEU A 28 5.25 2.80 2.65
CA LEU A 28 4.42 2.32 3.76
C LEU A 28 4.34 0.78 3.78
N THR A 29 4.09 0.14 2.63
CA THR A 29 4.07 -1.32 2.53
C THR A 29 5.43 -1.96 2.89
N ALA A 30 6.54 -1.32 2.51
CA ALA A 30 7.87 -1.77 2.90
C ALA A 30 8.07 -1.68 4.42
N TYR A 31 7.55 -0.62 5.05
CA TYR A 31 7.54 -0.49 6.51
C TYR A 31 6.68 -1.59 7.17
N ASP A 32 5.49 -1.85 6.66
CA ASP A 32 4.61 -2.90 7.19
C ASP A 32 5.24 -4.30 7.08
N THR A 33 5.99 -4.56 6.01
CA THR A 33 6.79 -5.80 5.87
C THR A 33 7.82 -5.93 6.99
N GLN A 34 8.54 -4.85 7.31
CA GLN A 34 9.52 -4.86 8.41
C GLN A 34 8.85 -5.01 9.78
N LYS A 35 7.72 -4.33 9.99
CA LYS A 35 6.92 -4.43 11.22
C LYS A 35 6.44 -5.87 11.45
N ILE A 36 5.95 -6.52 10.41
CA ILE A 36 5.53 -7.92 10.45
C ILE A 36 6.71 -8.79 10.81
N LYS A 37 7.85 -8.68 10.12
CA LYS A 37 9.07 -9.44 10.45
C LYS A 37 9.48 -9.32 11.92
N ASN A 38 9.42 -8.11 12.48
CA ASN A 38 9.77 -7.86 13.88
C ASN A 38 8.74 -8.47 14.85
N MET A 39 7.46 -8.52 14.48
CA MET A 39 6.41 -9.16 15.29
C MET A 39 6.60 -10.67 15.49
N TYR A 40 7.22 -11.36 14.52
CA TYR A 40 7.51 -12.79 14.58
C TYR A 40 8.77 -13.13 15.40
N MET A 41 9.59 -12.14 15.75
CA MET A 41 10.81 -12.34 16.55
C MET A 41 10.52 -12.33 18.07
N ALA A 42 9.26 -12.13 18.47
CA ALA A 42 8.85 -12.20 19.87
C ALA A 42 8.68 -13.65 20.32
N TYR A 43 9.10 -13.97 21.55
CA TYR A 43 8.86 -15.27 22.19
C TYR A 43 7.39 -15.43 22.59
N ASP A 44 6.53 -15.65 21.59
CA ASP A 44 5.10 -15.87 21.80
C ASP A 44 4.77 -17.36 21.97
N SER A 45 3.62 -17.64 22.58
CA SER A 45 3.01 -18.98 22.51
C SER A 45 2.63 -19.32 21.06
N ALA A 46 2.58 -20.62 20.74
CA ALA A 46 2.25 -21.10 19.39
C ALA A 46 0.92 -20.55 18.84
N GLU A 47 -0.09 -20.39 19.71
CA GLU A 47 -1.38 -19.82 19.33
C GLU A 47 -1.28 -18.33 18.94
N VAL A 48 -0.51 -17.55 19.70
CA VAL A 48 -0.32 -16.12 19.43
C VAL A 48 0.52 -15.92 18.16
N ALA A 49 1.54 -16.75 17.95
CA ALA A 49 2.33 -16.75 16.72
C ALA A 49 1.47 -17.04 15.47
N ALA A 50 0.56 -18.02 15.54
CA ALA A 50 -0.35 -18.34 14.44
C ALA A 50 -1.31 -17.19 14.12
N LYS A 51 -1.87 -16.52 15.15
CA LYS A 51 -2.73 -15.34 14.95
C LYS A 51 -1.97 -14.17 14.33
N LYS A 52 -0.77 -13.88 14.82
CA LYS A 52 0.11 -12.85 14.24
C LYS A 52 0.43 -13.14 12.78
N ALA A 53 0.59 -14.42 12.43
CA ALA A 53 0.87 -14.80 11.06
C ALA A 53 -0.28 -14.53 10.10
N ILE A 54 -1.50 -14.87 10.51
CA ILE A 54 -2.70 -14.57 9.72
C ILE A 54 -2.90 -13.07 9.58
N MET A 55 -2.73 -12.30 10.67
CA MET A 55 -2.86 -10.85 10.62
C MET A 55 -1.81 -10.20 9.73
N GLY A 56 -0.55 -10.62 9.84
CA GLY A 56 0.53 -10.11 8.98
C GLY A 56 0.28 -10.42 7.50
N ALA A 57 -0.13 -11.66 7.18
CA ALA A 57 -0.49 -12.04 5.82
C ALA A 57 -1.66 -11.22 5.27
N LEU A 58 -2.70 -10.97 6.07
CA LEU A 58 -3.83 -10.14 5.68
C LEU A 58 -3.42 -8.68 5.41
N THR A 59 -2.57 -8.09 6.25
CA THR A 59 -2.03 -6.74 6.02
C THR A 59 -1.30 -6.66 4.69
N LEU A 60 -0.37 -7.57 4.42
CA LEU A 60 0.37 -7.61 3.15
C LEU A 60 -0.53 -7.83 1.94
N TYR A 61 -1.60 -8.62 2.09
CA TYR A 61 -2.59 -8.84 1.04
C TYR A 61 -3.35 -7.55 0.70
N LEU A 62 -3.77 -6.79 1.70
CA LEU A 62 -4.45 -5.50 1.50
C LEU A 62 -3.52 -4.46 0.89
N ASP A 63 -2.25 -4.42 1.33
CA ASP A 63 -1.23 -3.54 0.75
C ASP A 63 -0.99 -3.86 -0.72
N PHE A 64 -0.90 -5.15 -1.06
CA PHE A 64 -0.76 -5.60 -2.44
C PHE A 64 -1.94 -5.14 -3.32
N ILE A 65 -3.18 -5.31 -2.86
CA ILE A 65 -4.36 -4.83 -3.59
C ILE A 65 -4.30 -3.32 -3.82
N ASN A 66 -3.96 -2.55 -2.79
CA ASN A 66 -3.89 -1.09 -2.90
C ASN A 66 -2.82 -0.66 -3.90
N LEU A 67 -1.60 -1.22 -3.81
CA LEU A 67 -0.54 -0.98 -4.79
C LEU A 67 -0.98 -1.36 -6.20
N PHE A 68 -1.60 -2.53 -6.36
CA PHE A 68 -2.07 -3.00 -7.66
C PHE A 68 -3.11 -2.04 -8.27
N ILE A 69 -4.10 -1.58 -7.50
CA ILE A 69 -5.10 -0.61 -7.96
C ILE A 69 -4.44 0.73 -8.32
N MET A 70 -3.45 1.18 -7.55
CA MET A 70 -2.74 2.43 -7.86
C MET A 70 -1.92 2.33 -9.14
N LEU A 71 -1.24 1.20 -9.36
CA LEU A 71 -0.54 0.92 -10.61
C LEU A 71 -1.52 0.82 -11.79
N LEU A 72 -2.66 0.15 -11.61
CA LEU A 72 -3.72 0.10 -12.62
C LEU A 72 -4.25 1.48 -12.96
N ARG A 73 -4.41 2.38 -11.99
CA ARG A 73 -4.82 3.78 -12.27
C ARG A 73 -3.73 4.55 -13.00
N LEU A 74 -2.47 4.37 -12.61
CA LEU A 74 -1.34 5.06 -13.24
C LEU A 74 -1.12 4.63 -14.69
N PHE A 75 -1.25 3.34 -14.99
CA PHE A 75 -1.03 2.79 -16.33
C PHE A 75 -2.32 2.67 -17.16
N GLY A 76 -3.47 2.50 -16.51
CA GLY A 76 -4.78 2.32 -17.14
C GLY A 76 -5.46 3.63 -17.55
N GLN A 77 -4.88 4.79 -17.22
CA GLN A 77 -5.42 6.09 -17.63
C GLN A 77 -5.22 6.44 -19.11
N ARG A 78 -4.94 5.43 -19.95
CA ARG A 78 -4.81 5.57 -21.39
C ARG A 78 -6.07 5.04 -22.07
N ARG A 79 -7.15 5.82 -22.00
CA ARG A 79 -8.15 6.08 -23.07
C ARG A 79 -9.35 6.83 -22.52
#